data_AF-A0A1I7H3I3-F1
#
_entry.id   AF-A0A1I7H3I3-F1
#
_cell.length_a   1.000
_cell.length_b   1.000
_cell.length_c   1.000
_cell.angle_alpha   90.00
_cell.angle_beta   90.00
_cell.angle_gamma   90.00
#
_symmetry.space_group_name_H-M   'P 1'
#
loop_
_entity.id
_entity.type
_entity.pdbx_description
1 polymer ?
#
loop_
_entity_poly.entity_id
_entity_poly.type
_entity_poly.pdbx_seq_one_letter_code
_entity_poly.pdbx_strand_id
1 'polypeptide(L)'
;MKKSRLIYLSLMLSLMFLFTSCGPTIHYLGESYPPSTDIEVFYDVKDVKRDYKVIGKMTNDELSSDIPEQVRAQMVERAKQAGGDAIIFTDLGVDRTEVNSGSLVVKANVIKYTE
;
A
#
# COMPACT_ATOMS: atom_id res chain seq x y z
N MET A 1 -32.11 -23.22 -25.09
CA MET A 1 -31.18 -22.20 -25.65
C MET A 1 -31.18 -20.84 -24.93
N LYS A 2 -32.26 -20.38 -24.28
CA LYS A 2 -32.26 -19.09 -23.51
C LYS A 2 -31.44 -19.12 -22.20
N LYS A 3 -31.42 -20.26 -21.49
CA LYS A 3 -30.73 -20.40 -20.19
C LYS A 3 -29.20 -20.26 -20.29
N SER A 4 -28.56 -20.79 -21.34
CA SER A 4 -27.11 -20.62 -21.52
C SER A 4 -26.74 -19.17 -21.82
N ARG A 5 -27.55 -18.44 -22.58
CA ARG A 5 -27.36 -17.00 -22.83
C ARG A 5 -27.44 -16.16 -21.55
N LEU A 6 -28.35 -16.49 -20.63
CA LEU A 6 -28.40 -15.83 -19.31
C LEU A 6 -27.17 -16.15 -18.44
N ILE A 7 -26.66 -17.38 -18.50
CA ILE A 7 -25.45 -17.79 -17.76
C ILE A 7 -24.22 -17.05 -18.28
N TYR A 8 -24.03 -16.97 -19.61
CA TYR A 8 -22.91 -16.22 -20.19
C TYR A 8 -23.00 -14.71 -19.92
N LEU A 9 -24.21 -14.14 -19.90
CA LEU A 9 -24.42 -12.74 -19.56
C LEU A 9 -24.09 -12.45 -18.09
N SER A 10 -24.48 -13.36 -17.18
CA SER A 10 -24.14 -13.29 -15.75
C SER A 10 -22.62 -13.43 -15.52
N LEU A 11 -21.97 -14.35 -16.24
CA LEU A 11 -20.51 -14.55 -16.17
C LEU A 11 -19.74 -13.32 -16.70
N MET A 12 -20.20 -12.72 -17.79
CA MET A 12 -19.62 -11.49 -18.33
C MET A 12 -19.80 -10.29 -17.40
N LEU A 13 -20.97 -10.18 -16.75
CA LEU A 13 -21.24 -9.10 -15.80
C LEU A 13 -20.38 -9.22 -14.54
N SER A 14 -20.17 -10.45 -14.04
CA SER A 14 -19.26 -10.73 -12.92
C SER A 14 -17.80 -10.36 -13.24
N LEU A 15 -17.35 -10.62 -14.48
CA LEU A 15 -15.99 -10.31 -14.92
C LEU A 15 -15.70 -8.80 -14.98
N MET A 16 -16.71 -7.96 -15.24
CA MET A 16 -16.54 -6.49 -15.26
C MET A 16 -16.29 -5.88 -13.87
N PHE A 17 -16.74 -6.52 -12.79
CA PHE A 17 -16.54 -5.99 -11.43
C PHE A 17 -15.11 -6.15 -10.90
N LEU A 18 -14.26 -6.94 -11.57
CA LEU A 18 -12.87 -7.18 -11.11
C LEU A 18 -11.91 -6.01 -11.40
N PHE A 19 -12.31 -5.01 -12.20
CA PHE A 19 -11.41 -3.94 -12.64
C PHE A 19 -11.64 -2.58 -11.96
N THR A 20 -12.47 -2.49 -10.91
CA THR A 20 -12.77 -1.21 -10.23
C THR A 20 -11.85 -0.89 -9.05
N SER A 21 -10.57 -1.32 -9.08
CA SER A 21 -9.61 -0.88 -8.07
C SER A 21 -9.05 0.50 -8.44
N CYS A 22 -9.78 1.55 -8.04
CA CYS A 22 -9.28 2.91 -8.03
C CYS A 22 -8.83 3.22 -6.60
N GLY A 23 -7.54 3.09 -6.33
CA GLY A 23 -6.94 3.44 -5.05
C GLY A 23 -5.54 4.02 -5.25
N PRO A 24 -4.91 4.56 -4.20
CA PRO A 24 -3.55 5.09 -4.28
C PRO A 24 -2.58 4.13 -4.97
N THR A 25 -1.73 4.66 -5.84
CA THR A 25 -0.55 3.92 -6.25
C THR A 25 0.48 3.99 -5.13
N ILE A 26 0.92 2.84 -4.63
CA ILE A 26 2.04 2.74 -3.69
C ILE A 26 3.29 2.37 -4.47
N HIS A 27 4.29 3.26 -4.42
CA HIS A 27 5.60 3.04 -4.99
C HIS A 27 6.49 2.35 -3.95
N TYR A 28 7.14 1.26 -4.36
CA TYR A 28 8.07 0.50 -3.53
C TYR A 28 9.43 0.40 -4.21
N LEU A 29 10.49 0.72 -3.47
CA LEU A 29 11.88 0.57 -3.89
C LEU A 29 12.63 -0.27 -2.87
N GLY A 30 13.04 -1.47 -3.24
CA GLY A 30 13.76 -2.37 -2.34
C GLY A 30 13.78 -3.81 -2.80
N GLU A 31 14.20 -4.69 -1.90
CA GLU A 31 14.21 -6.13 -2.06
C GLU A 31 12.82 -6.71 -1.80
N SER A 32 12.51 -7.87 -2.39
CA SER A 32 11.28 -8.61 -2.12
C SER A 32 11.61 -9.95 -1.49
N TYR A 33 10.85 -10.32 -0.47
CA TYR A 33 10.94 -11.57 0.27
C TYR A 33 9.60 -12.34 0.15
N PRO A 34 9.53 -13.60 0.61
CA PRO A 34 8.25 -14.29 0.72
C PRO A 34 7.22 -13.44 1.50
N PRO A 35 5.98 -13.32 1.01
CA PRO A 35 4.97 -12.48 1.65
C PRO A 35 4.73 -12.85 3.11
N SER A 36 4.52 -11.82 3.94
CA SER A 36 4.23 -11.97 5.37
C SER A 36 2.72 -11.91 5.62
N THR A 37 2.22 -12.72 6.55
CA THR A 37 0.80 -12.74 6.93
C THR A 37 0.43 -11.55 7.80
N ASP A 38 1.33 -11.16 8.71
CA ASP A 38 1.17 -10.03 9.60
C ASP A 38 2.42 -9.15 9.59
N ILE A 39 2.24 -7.88 9.92
CA ILE A 39 3.33 -6.90 9.95
C ILE A 39 3.08 -5.89 11.07
N GLU A 40 4.10 -5.61 11.88
CA GLU A 40 3.99 -4.58 12.92
C GLU A 40 4.05 -3.18 12.29
N VAL A 41 3.32 -2.22 12.87
CA VAL A 41 3.25 -0.85 12.34
C VAL A 41 3.79 0.13 13.37
N PHE A 42 4.80 0.90 12.95
CA PHE A 42 5.45 1.92 13.76
C PHE A 42 5.40 3.28 13.09
N TYR A 43 5.52 4.34 13.89
CA TYR A 43 5.56 5.73 13.44
C TYR A 43 6.85 6.46 13.87
N ASP A 44 7.67 5.81 14.70
CA ASP A 44 9.03 6.27 15.03
C ASP A 44 9.96 5.04 15.03
N VAL A 45 11.16 5.23 14.50
CA VAL A 45 12.23 4.22 14.51
C VAL A 45 12.56 3.78 15.95
N LYS A 46 12.47 4.69 16.91
CA LYS A 46 12.77 4.42 18.32
C LYS A 46 11.81 3.44 18.99
N ASP A 47 10.63 3.23 18.41
CA ASP A 47 9.64 2.29 18.95
C ASP A 47 9.97 0.84 18.57
N VAL A 48 10.82 0.64 17.55
CA VAL A 48 11.31 -0.68 17.18
C VAL A 48 12.40 -1.10 18.16
N LYS A 49 12.14 -2.14 18.96
CA LYS A 49 13.05 -2.62 20.02
C LYS A 49 13.96 -3.77 19.59
N ARG A 50 13.79 -4.26 18.37
CA ARG A 50 14.51 -5.41 17.81
C ARG A 50 15.49 -4.92 16.77
N ASP A 51 16.60 -5.63 16.60
CA ASP A 51 17.51 -5.36 15.50
C ASP A 51 16.84 -5.69 14.16
N TYR A 52 17.08 -4.84 13.16
CA TYR A 52 16.44 -4.95 11.86
C TYR A 52 17.31 -4.37 10.75
N LYS A 53 16.98 -4.78 9.52
CA LYS A 53 17.44 -4.12 8.30
C LYS A 53 16.28 -3.49 7.54
N VAL A 54 16.52 -2.35 6.90
CA VAL A 54 15.56 -1.77 5.94
C VAL A 54 15.65 -2.56 4.65
N ILE A 55 14.57 -3.22 4.25
CA ILE A 55 14.51 -3.99 3.00
C ILE A 55 13.90 -3.18 1.85
N GLY A 56 13.18 -2.10 2.16
CA GLY A 56 12.65 -1.22 1.14
C GLY A 56 12.10 0.10 1.69
N LYS A 57 11.84 1.02 0.76
CA LYS A 57 11.25 2.33 1.00
C LYS A 57 9.99 2.47 0.17
N MET A 58 9.00 3.19 0.71
CA MET A 58 7.72 3.41 0.06
C MET A 58 7.31 4.86 0.08
N THR A 59 6.56 5.25 -0.95
CA THR A 59 5.81 6.50 -1.02
C THR A 59 4.51 6.25 -1.78
N ASN A 60 3.54 7.16 -1.68
CA ASN A 60 2.34 7.14 -2.52
C ASN A 60 2.38 8.23 -3.59
N ASP A 61 1.57 8.05 -4.64
CA ASP A 61 1.19 9.14 -5.53
C ASP A 61 0.47 10.24 -4.74
N GLU A 62 0.60 11.47 -5.22
CA GLU A 62 -0.13 12.64 -4.75
C GLU A 62 -1.65 12.38 -4.77
N LEU A 63 -2.22 12.06 -3.60
CA LEU A 63 -3.66 11.92 -3.44
C LEU A 63 -4.29 13.25 -3.07
N SER A 64 -5.49 13.50 -3.61
CA SER A 64 -6.44 14.46 -3.04
C SER A 64 -6.55 14.20 -1.53
N SER A 65 -6.49 15.26 -0.73
CA SER A 65 -6.37 15.35 0.74
C SER A 65 -7.23 14.41 1.61
N ASP A 66 -8.15 13.65 1.04
CA ASP A 66 -9.31 13.13 1.75
C ASP A 66 -9.17 11.68 2.24
N ILE A 67 -8.06 10.96 1.99
CA ILE A 67 -7.97 9.56 2.45
C ILE A 67 -6.61 9.06 2.99
N PRO A 68 -6.06 9.68 4.06
CA PRO A 68 -4.86 9.20 4.76
C PRO A 68 -4.93 7.71 5.17
N GLU A 69 -6.10 7.24 5.62
CA GLU A 69 -6.28 5.86 6.09
C GLU A 69 -6.21 4.83 4.95
N GLN A 70 -6.66 5.17 3.73
CA GLN A 70 -6.53 4.27 2.59
C GLN A 70 -5.07 4.12 2.16
N VAL A 71 -4.33 5.23 2.13
CA VAL A 71 -2.89 5.20 1.85
C VAL A 71 -2.18 4.33 2.88
N ARG A 72 -2.47 4.54 4.18
CA ARG A 72 -1.92 3.72 5.26
C ARG A 72 -2.20 2.24 5.04
N ALA A 73 -3.46 1.87 4.82
CA ALA A 73 -3.87 0.47 4.64
C ALA A 73 -3.17 -0.19 3.44
N GLN A 74 -3.06 0.52 2.33
CA GLN A 74 -2.39 0.01 1.13
C GLN A 74 -0.87 -0.09 1.29
N MET A 75 -0.23 0.84 2.00
CA MET A 75 1.20 0.74 2.32
C MET A 75 1.49 -0.45 3.22
N VAL A 76 0.62 -0.74 4.21
CA VAL A 76 0.71 -1.94 5.05
C VAL A 76 0.57 -3.21 4.21
N GLU A 77 -0.42 -3.28 3.33
CA GLU A 77 -0.61 -4.42 2.44
C GLU A 77 0.59 -4.63 1.50
N ARG A 78 1.11 -3.53 0.94
CA ARG A 78 2.29 -3.59 0.06
C ARG A 78 3.55 -4.05 0.81
N ALA A 79 3.69 -3.68 2.09
CA ALA A 79 4.77 -4.15 2.95
C ALA A 79 4.67 -5.65 3.24
N LYS A 80 3.46 -6.17 3.48
CA LYS A 80 3.21 -7.62 3.59
C LYS A 80 3.61 -8.35 2.33
N GLN A 81 3.20 -7.84 1.16
CA GLN A 81 3.58 -8.40 -0.14
C GLN A 81 5.09 -8.35 -0.41
N ALA A 82 5.79 -7.36 0.13
CA ALA A 82 7.26 -7.27 0.07
C ALA A 82 7.97 -8.25 1.03
N GLY A 83 7.25 -8.87 1.96
CA GLY A 83 7.81 -9.79 2.95
C GLY A 83 8.50 -9.10 4.13
N GLY A 84 8.05 -7.90 4.48
CA GLY A 84 8.51 -7.17 5.67
C GLY A 84 7.88 -7.69 6.96
N ASP A 85 8.64 -7.61 8.05
CA ASP A 85 8.17 -7.96 9.40
C ASP A 85 7.60 -6.73 10.13
N ALA A 86 8.03 -5.52 9.73
CA ALA A 86 7.49 -4.26 10.21
C ALA A 86 7.50 -3.16 9.13
N ILE A 87 6.60 -2.19 9.26
CA ILE A 87 6.58 -0.94 8.48
C ILE A 87 6.73 0.24 9.45
N ILE A 88 7.59 1.20 9.09
CA ILE A 88 7.81 2.44 9.85
C ILE A 88 7.40 3.61 8.97
N PHE A 89 6.34 4.32 9.32
CA PHE A 89 5.98 5.58 8.66
C PHE A 89 6.93 6.68 9.15
N THR A 90 7.68 7.30 8.23
CA THR A 90 8.79 8.20 8.57
C THR A 90 8.51 9.67 8.28
N ASP A 91 7.57 9.95 7.37
CA ASP A 91 7.29 11.31 6.93
C ASP A 91 5.84 11.42 6.45
N LEU A 92 5.23 12.58 6.69
CA LEU A 92 3.89 12.95 6.26
C LEU A 92 3.91 14.42 5.81
N GLY A 93 3.84 14.64 4.50
CA GLY A 93 3.86 15.96 3.88
C GLY A 93 2.57 16.26 3.14
N VAL A 94 2.26 17.55 3.01
CA VAL A 94 1.29 18.04 2.03
C VAL A 94 2.09 18.75 0.95
N ASP A 95 2.14 18.16 -0.24
CA ASP A 95 2.77 18.80 -1.38
C ASP A 95 1.82 19.88 -1.94
N ARG A 96 2.34 21.09 -2.10
CA ARG A 96 1.60 22.25 -2.59
C ARG A 96 2.30 22.75 -3.84
N THR A 97 2.04 22.13 -4.97
CA THR A 97 2.44 22.64 -6.28
C THR A 97 1.41 23.66 -6.78
N GLU A 98 1.84 24.66 -7.57
CA GLU A 98 0.99 25.77 -8.07
C GLU A 98 -0.24 25.31 -8.88
N VAL A 99 -0.27 24.04 -9.32
CA VAL A 99 -1.31 23.46 -10.17
C VAL A 99 -2.28 22.56 -9.38
N ASN A 100 -1.94 22.14 -8.16
CA ASN A 100 -2.70 21.13 -7.42
C ASN A 100 -2.97 21.53 -5.96
N SER A 101 -4.23 21.49 -5.55
CA SER A 101 -4.68 21.86 -4.21
C SER A 101 -4.33 20.76 -3.20
N GLY A 102 -3.08 20.76 -2.71
CA GLY A 102 -2.66 20.03 -1.51
C GLY A 102 -2.75 18.51 -1.59
N SER A 103 -1.70 17.87 -2.09
CA SER A 103 -1.62 16.42 -2.20
C SER A 103 -0.94 15.80 -0.98
N LEU A 104 -1.51 14.75 -0.37
CA LEU A 104 -0.89 14.07 0.76
C LEU A 104 0.19 13.09 0.30
N VAL A 105 1.42 13.26 0.78
CA VAL A 105 2.55 12.37 0.51
C VAL A 105 3.03 11.74 1.82
N VAL A 106 2.99 10.41 1.88
CA VAL A 106 3.40 9.58 3.02
C VAL A 106 4.65 8.81 2.62
N LYS A 107 5.68 8.81 3.47
CA LYS A 107 6.87 7.96 3.28
C LYS A 107 6.97 6.91 4.38
N ALA A 108 7.40 5.71 4.01
CA ALA A 108 7.64 4.64 4.96
C ALA A 108 8.86 3.79 4.60
N ASN A 109 9.45 3.15 5.61
CA ASN A 109 10.40 2.07 5.45
C ASN A 109 9.72 0.74 5.71
N VAL A 110 10.05 -0.29 4.92
CA VAL A 110 9.74 -1.68 5.21
C VAL A 110 10.98 -2.33 5.78
N ILE A 111 10.85 -2.97 6.94
CA ILE A 111 11.97 -3.58 7.65
C ILE A 111 11.78 -5.08 7.82
N LYS A 112 12.90 -5.77 7.95
CA LYS A 112 12.96 -7.19 8.29
C LYS A 112 13.86 -7.34 9.51
N TYR A 113 13.41 -8.08 10.51
CA TYR A 113 14.19 -8.30 11.71
C TYR A 113 15.42 -9.14 11.39
N THR A 114 16.54 -8.75 11.97
CA THR A 114 17.79 -9.49 11.93
C THR A 114 17.94 -10.11 13.31
N GLU A 115 17.84 -11.44 13.39
CA GLU A 115 18.19 -12.15 14.63
C GLU A 115 19.65 -11.89 15.04
#